data_AF-A0ABD5B0E6-F1
#
_entry.id   AF-A0ABD5B0E6-F1
#
_cell.length_a   1.000
_cell.length_b   1.000
_cell.length_c   1.000
_cell.angle_alpha   90.00
_cell.angle_beta   90.00
_cell.angle_gamma   90.00
#
_symmetry.space_group_name_H-M   'P 1'
#
loop_
_entity.id
_entity.type
_entity.pdbx_description
1 polymer ?
#
loop_
_entity_poly.entity_id
_entity_poly.type
_entity_poly.pdbx_seq_one_letter_code
_entity_poly.pdbx_strand_id
1 'polypeptide(L)'
;CLLLTLGAALFFGTKTEDLGGFYYLYLALKTEPALGATLGGIMSTLFAVALLASGQNSTITGTLAGQIVMEGFLKLSIPNWLRRLITRSLAVIPVIICLIVFKGNTEKIEQLLVFSQVFLSIALPFSLIPLQLATSNQ
;
A
#
# COMPACT_ATOMS: atom_id res chain seq x y z
N CYS A 1 -7.73 -5.86 -12.03
CA CYS A 1 -9.13 -6.36 -12.13
C CYS A 1 -9.38 -7.60 -11.27
N LEU A 2 -8.51 -8.62 -11.26
CA LEU A 2 -8.72 -9.84 -10.45
C LEU A 2 -8.97 -9.58 -8.95
N LEU A 3 -8.23 -8.65 -8.33
CA LEU A 3 -8.46 -8.29 -6.92
C LEU A 3 -9.81 -7.58 -6.70
N LEU A 4 -10.27 -6.80 -7.67
CA LEU A 4 -11.57 -6.12 -7.61
C LEU A 4 -12.71 -7.13 -7.75
N THR A 5 -12.59 -8.09 -8.68
CA THR A 5 -13.57 -9.17 -8.83
C THR A 5 -13.59 -10.08 -7.60
N LEU A 6 -12.42 -10.35 -7.00
CA LEU A 6 -12.33 -11.11 -5.75
C LEU A 6 -13.02 -10.39 -4.59
N GLY A 7 -12.72 -9.11 -4.39
CA GLY A 7 -13.37 -8.30 -3.35
C GLY A 7 -14.88 -8.19 -3.57
N ALA A 8 -15.32 -7.99 -4.81
CA ALA A 8 -16.74 -7.97 -5.16
C ALA A 8 -17.42 -9.32 -4.90
N ALA A 9 -16.80 -10.44 -5.29
CA ALA A 9 -17.39 -11.76 -5.09
C ALA A 9 -17.55 -12.14 -3.61
N LEU A 10 -16.63 -11.69 -2.75
CA LEU A 10 -16.62 -12.06 -1.32
C LEU A 10 -17.41 -11.09 -0.43
N PHE A 11 -17.40 -9.79 -0.74
CA PHE A 11 -17.87 -8.75 0.19
C PHE A 11 -18.97 -7.84 -0.37
N PHE A 12 -19.30 -7.91 -1.66
CA PHE A 12 -20.33 -7.04 -2.23
C PHE A 12 -21.73 -7.64 -2.01
N GLY A 13 -22.66 -6.84 -1.46
CA GLY A 13 -24.05 -7.25 -1.23
C GLY A 13 -24.29 -8.00 0.09
N THR A 14 -23.29 -8.05 0.98
CA THR A 14 -23.47 -8.54 2.36
C THR A 14 -24.22 -7.53 3.22
N LYS A 15 -24.97 -8.01 4.23
CA LYS A 15 -25.71 -7.15 5.17
C LYS A 15 -24.80 -6.42 6.17
N THR A 16 -23.55 -6.85 6.27
CA THR A 16 -22.47 -6.20 7.02
C THR A 16 -21.72 -5.26 6.08
N GLU A 17 -21.51 -4.01 6.50
CA GLU A 17 -20.69 -3.02 5.79
C GLU A 17 -19.20 -3.35 5.96
N ASP A 18 -18.76 -4.52 5.50
CA ASP A 18 -17.35 -4.92 5.56
C ASP A 18 -16.57 -4.16 4.48
N LEU A 19 -15.61 -3.33 4.89
CA LEU A 19 -14.84 -2.46 3.98
C LEU A 19 -13.89 -3.21 3.01
N GLY A 20 -13.92 -4.55 2.97
CA GLY A 20 -13.09 -5.33 2.05
C GLY A 20 -11.58 -5.23 2.34
N GLY A 21 -11.23 -5.10 3.61
CA GLY A 21 -9.86 -4.97 4.10
C GLY A 21 -8.97 -6.19 3.94
N PHE A 22 -7.66 -6.04 4.17
CA PHE A 22 -6.73 -7.17 4.21
C PHE A 22 -7.06 -8.14 5.35
N TYR A 23 -7.53 -7.62 6.48
CA TYR A 23 -7.97 -8.44 7.61
C TYR A 23 -9.19 -9.29 7.24
N TYR A 24 -10.19 -8.68 6.59
CA TYR A 24 -11.40 -9.36 6.14
C TYR A 24 -11.09 -10.39 5.06
N LEU A 25 -10.19 -10.08 4.12
CA LEU A 25 -9.74 -11.04 3.11
C LEU A 25 -9.00 -12.23 3.73
N TYR A 26 -8.15 -12.00 4.73
CA TYR A 26 -7.48 -13.07 5.46
C TYR A 26 -8.50 -14.00 6.14
N LEU A 27 -9.50 -13.43 6.81
CA LEU A 27 -10.58 -14.20 7.45
C LEU A 27 -11.43 -14.95 6.43
N ALA A 28 -11.84 -14.30 5.35
CA ALA A 28 -12.64 -14.91 4.28
C ALA A 28 -11.91 -16.12 3.68
N LEU A 29 -10.61 -15.99 3.36
CA LEU A 29 -9.79 -17.11 2.88
C LEU A 29 -9.70 -18.25 3.90
N LYS A 30 -9.66 -17.94 5.19
CA LYS A 30 -9.54 -18.94 6.26
C LYS A 30 -10.84 -19.71 6.48
N THR A 31 -11.99 -19.05 6.32
CA THR A 31 -13.32 -19.63 6.60
C THR A 31 -14.08 -20.07 5.36
N GLU A 32 -13.46 -20.00 4.18
CA GLU A 32 -14.10 -20.36 2.91
C GLU A 32 -14.58 -21.83 2.90
N PRO A 33 -15.90 -22.08 2.81
CA PRO A 33 -16.47 -23.43 2.94
C PRO A 33 -16.02 -24.37 1.82
N ALA A 34 -15.76 -23.85 0.62
CA ALA A 34 -15.31 -24.63 -0.52
C ALA A 34 -13.85 -25.11 -0.39
N LEU A 35 -12.99 -24.38 0.33
CA LEU A 35 -11.61 -24.78 0.60
C LEU A 35 -11.49 -25.73 1.79
N GLY A 36 -12.41 -25.63 2.76
CA GLY A 36 -12.29 -26.34 4.03
C GLY A 36 -11.21 -25.74 4.95
N ALA A 37 -11.25 -26.12 6.23
CA ALA A 37 -10.51 -25.43 7.29
C ALA A 37 -8.97 -25.50 7.15
N THR A 38 -8.43 -26.61 6.66
CA THR A 38 -6.97 -26.81 6.55
C THR A 38 -6.38 -26.06 5.36
N LEU A 39 -6.98 -26.18 4.18
CA LEU A 39 -6.54 -25.47 2.98
C LEU A 39 -6.79 -23.96 3.09
N GLY A 40 -7.91 -23.53 3.69
CA GLY A 40 -8.18 -22.12 3.96
C GLY A 40 -7.12 -21.48 4.87
N GLY A 41 -6.67 -22.20 5.90
CA GLY A 41 -5.54 -21.79 6.75
C GLY A 41 -4.23 -21.61 5.96
N ILE A 42 -3.93 -22.53 5.04
CA ILE A 42 -2.73 -22.42 4.19
C ILE A 42 -2.84 -21.22 3.23
N MET A 43 -4.00 -21.01 2.59
CA MET A 43 -4.18 -19.90 1.65
C MET A 43 -4.12 -18.54 2.33
N SER A 44 -4.74 -18.39 3.51
CA SER A 44 -4.69 -17.15 4.29
C SER A 44 -3.27 -16.83 4.78
N THR A 45 -2.49 -17.83 5.18
CA THR A 45 -1.07 -17.64 5.54
C THR A 45 -0.19 -17.28 4.34
N LEU A 46 -0.38 -17.94 3.20
CA LEU A 46 0.30 -17.57 1.95
C LEU A 46 -0.04 -16.13 1.52
N PHE A 47 -1.30 -15.72 1.67
CA PHE A 47 -1.70 -14.33 1.43
C PHE A 47 -0.96 -13.36 2.34
N ALA A 48 -0.86 -13.65 3.65
CA ALA A 48 -0.11 -12.80 4.59
C ALA A 48 1.39 -12.72 4.25
N VAL A 49 2.00 -13.83 3.83
CA VAL A 49 3.40 -13.85 3.36
C VAL A 49 3.58 -13.04 2.08
N ALA A 50 2.64 -13.16 1.12
CA ALA A 50 2.65 -12.37 -0.11
C ALA A 50 2.50 -10.86 0.18
N LEU A 51 1.65 -10.49 1.15
CA LEU A 51 1.48 -9.11 1.61
C LEU A 51 2.79 -8.55 2.16
N LEU A 52 3.50 -9.32 2.99
CA LEU A 52 4.82 -8.95 3.50
C LEU A 52 5.86 -8.79 2.38
N ALA A 53 5.91 -9.74 1.45
CA ALA A 53 6.83 -9.70 0.31
C ALA A 53 6.60 -8.48 -0.58
N SER A 54 5.33 -8.12 -0.83
CA SER A 54 4.94 -6.91 -1.57
C SER A 54 5.49 -5.63 -0.93
N GLY A 55 5.43 -5.53 0.40
CA GLY A 55 5.97 -4.39 1.14
C GLY A 55 7.50 -4.24 1.03
N GLN A 56 8.23 -5.36 0.94
CA GLN A 56 9.69 -5.32 0.76
C GLN A 56 10.08 -4.81 -0.63
N ASN A 57 9.39 -5.28 -1.67
CA ASN A 57 9.66 -4.84 -3.04
C ASN A 57 9.43 -3.33 -3.21
N SER A 58 8.31 -2.81 -2.69
CA SER A 58 7.99 -1.38 -2.76
C SER A 58 9.06 -0.49 -2.12
N THR A 59 9.70 -0.96 -1.04
CA THR A 59 10.77 -0.19 -0.37
C THR A 59 12.00 -0.01 -1.26
N ILE A 60 12.40 -1.04 -2.01
CA ILE A 60 13.58 -1.00 -2.88
C ILE A 60 13.35 0.02 -4.00
N THR A 61 12.24 -0.12 -4.73
CA THR A 61 11.85 0.80 -5.80
C THR A 61 11.71 2.23 -5.29
N GLY A 62 11.13 2.43 -4.10
CA GLY A 62 11.02 3.75 -3.48
C GLY A 62 12.37 4.40 -3.17
N THR A 63 13.37 3.63 -2.72
CA THR A 63 14.71 4.18 -2.44
C THR A 63 15.46 4.61 -3.70
N LEU A 64 15.29 3.88 -4.80
CA LEU A 64 15.87 4.21 -6.11
C LEU A 64 15.17 5.42 -6.74
N ALA A 65 13.84 5.43 -6.75
CA ALA A 65 13.08 6.59 -7.24
C ALA A 65 13.39 7.86 -6.44
N GLY A 66 13.48 7.73 -5.10
CA GLY A 66 13.89 8.82 -4.23
C GLY A 66 15.31 9.31 -4.51
N GLN A 67 16.23 8.44 -4.96
CA GLN A 67 17.56 8.86 -5.40
C GLN A 67 17.49 9.80 -6.58
N ILE A 68 16.81 9.36 -7.64
CA ILE A 68 16.70 10.09 -8.91
C ILE A 68 16.05 11.46 -8.67
N VAL A 69 14.96 11.51 -7.89
CA VAL A 69 14.28 12.76 -7.57
C VAL A 69 15.18 13.69 -6.74
N MET A 70 15.86 13.17 -5.73
CA MET A 70 16.66 14.00 -4.83
C MET A 70 17.94 14.54 -5.49
N GLU A 71 18.61 13.71 -6.29
CA GLU A 71 19.79 14.14 -7.06
C GLU A 71 19.40 15.06 -8.22
N GLY A 72 18.26 14.81 -8.87
CA GLY A 72 17.76 15.64 -9.98
C GLY A 72 17.28 17.03 -9.51
N PHE A 73 16.39 17.08 -8.52
CA PHE A 73 15.77 18.34 -8.09
C PHE A 73 16.60 19.11 -7.06
N LEU A 74 17.20 18.42 -6.08
CA LEU A 74 17.91 19.05 -4.96
C LEU A 74 19.43 19.01 -5.12
N LYS A 75 19.97 18.28 -6.12
CA LYS A 75 21.42 18.09 -6.36
C LYS A 75 22.17 17.62 -5.11
N LEU A 76 21.50 16.87 -4.25
CA LEU A 76 22.01 16.41 -2.97
C LEU A 76 22.25 14.90 -3.06
N SER A 77 23.46 14.45 -2.73
CA SER A 77 23.80 13.03 -2.67
C SER A 77 23.91 12.59 -1.20
N ILE A 78 22.98 11.75 -0.75
CA ILE A 78 23.08 11.03 0.53
C ILE A 78 23.16 9.53 0.27
N PRO A 79 23.78 8.76 1.17
CA PRO A 79 23.81 7.30 1.03
C PRO A 79 22.42 6.68 1.15
N ASN A 80 22.18 5.60 0.40
CA ASN A 80 20.87 4.96 0.28
C ASN A 80 20.32 4.43 1.60
N TRP A 81 21.17 3.97 2.52
CA TRP A 81 20.73 3.52 3.85
C TRP A 81 20.14 4.67 4.68
N LEU A 82 20.75 5.86 4.61
CA LEU A 82 20.29 7.03 5.34
C LEU A 82 18.99 7.56 4.75
N ARG A 83 18.89 7.61 3.41
CA ARG A 83 17.64 7.94 2.72
C ARG A 83 16.52 7.00 3.13
N ARG A 84 16.78 5.69 3.14
CA ARG A 84 15.81 4.66 3.54
C ARG A 84 15.36 4.85 4.98
N LEU A 85 16.27 5.17 5.90
CA LEU A 85 15.92 5.41 7.30
C LEU A 85 15.02 6.64 7.43
N ILE A 86 15.39 7.77 6.82
CA ILE A 86 14.62 9.02 6.88
C ILE A 86 13.21 8.82 6.29
N THR A 87 13.09 8.27 5.09
CA THR A 87 11.78 8.08 4.45
C THR A 87 10.91 7.08 5.21
N ARG A 88 11.50 6.03 5.79
CA ARG A 88 10.76 5.07 6.61
C ARG A 88 10.29 5.69 7.92
N SER A 89 11.14 6.47 8.59
CA SER A 89 10.77 7.21 9.80
C SER A 89 9.61 8.17 9.52
N LEU A 90 9.70 8.97 8.45
CA LEU A 90 8.63 9.87 8.04
C LEU A 90 7.33 9.15 7.68
N ALA A 91 7.41 7.98 7.03
CA ALA A 91 6.23 7.19 6.67
C ALA A 91 5.58 6.49 7.89
N VAL A 92 6.35 6.12 8.90
CA VAL A 92 5.85 5.43 10.10
C VAL A 92 5.17 6.40 11.07
N ILE A 93 5.59 7.67 11.12
CA ILE A 93 4.99 8.69 11.99
C ILE A 93 3.46 8.80 11.83
N PRO A 94 2.88 9.03 10.62
CA PRO A 94 1.43 9.14 10.47
C PRO A 94 0.70 7.82 10.81
N VAL A 95 1.35 6.67 10.60
CA VAL A 95 0.80 5.36 10.97
C VAL A 95 0.70 5.23 12.49
N ILE A 96 1.75 5.60 13.23
CA ILE A 96 1.75 5.59 14.70
C ILE A 96 0.72 6.58 15.24
N ILE A 97 0.64 7.79 14.69
CA ILE A 97 -0.36 8.79 15.11
C ILE A 97 -1.78 8.23 14.93
N CYS A 98 -2.06 7.61 13.77
CA CYS A 98 -3.35 6.96 13.51
C CYS A 98 -3.64 5.85 14.54
N LEU A 99 -2.66 4.99 14.83
CA LEU A 99 -2.80 3.93 15.84
C LEU A 99 -3.15 4.48 17.23
N ILE A 100 -2.49 5.56 17.65
CA ILE A 100 -2.73 6.17 18.97
C ILE A 100 -4.11 6.83 19.03
N VAL A 101 -4.45 7.63 18.02
CA VAL A 101 -5.72 8.40 17.98
C VAL A 101 -6.92 7.47 17.89
N PHE A 102 -6.84 6.41 17.06
CA PHE A 102 -7.95 5.49 16.81
C PHE A 102 -7.85 4.19 17.63
N LYS A 103 -7.00 4.16 18.68
CA LYS A 103 -6.82 3.02 19.60
C LYS A 103 -6.59 1.67 18.90
N GLY A 104 -5.80 1.67 17.83
CA GLY A 104 -5.46 0.44 17.10
C GLY A 104 -6.55 -0.10 16.17
N ASN A 105 -7.55 0.72 15.79
CA ASN A 105 -8.58 0.28 14.84
C ASN A 105 -7.99 -0.05 13.45
N THR A 106 -8.19 -1.28 13.00
CA THR A 106 -7.68 -1.82 11.73
C THR A 106 -8.29 -1.14 10.51
N GLU A 107 -9.59 -0.85 10.53
CA GLU A 107 -10.27 -0.17 9.41
C GLU A 107 -9.72 1.23 9.19
N LYS A 108 -9.35 1.94 10.27
CA LYS A 108 -8.75 3.27 10.17
C LYS A 108 -7.34 3.24 9.59
N ILE A 109 -6.57 2.19 9.84
CA ILE A 109 -5.30 1.97 9.15
C ILE A 109 -5.52 1.70 7.66
N GLU A 110 -6.52 0.89 7.32
CA GLU A 110 -6.83 0.61 5.91
C GLU A 110 -7.33 1.87 5.18
N GLN A 111 -8.12 2.71 5.83
CA GLN A 111 -8.50 4.03 5.30
C GLN A 111 -7.27 4.93 5.10
N LEU A 112 -6.30 4.92 6.02
CA LEU A 112 -5.04 5.66 5.84
C LEU A 112 -4.22 5.13 4.64
N LEU A 113 -4.26 3.82 4.39
CA LEU A 113 -3.63 3.20 3.23
C LEU A 113 -4.29 3.67 1.93
N VAL A 114 -5.62 3.67 1.87
CA VAL A 114 -6.37 4.19 0.71
C VAL A 114 -6.09 5.68 0.52
N PHE A 115 -6.08 6.46 1.60
CA PHE A 115 -5.76 7.88 1.55
C PHE A 115 -4.36 8.15 0.98
N SER A 116 -3.38 7.31 1.30
CA SER A 116 -2.03 7.41 0.72
C SER A 116 -2.06 7.28 -0.81
N GLN A 117 -2.97 6.47 -1.37
CA GLN A 117 -3.15 6.36 -2.82
C GLN A 117 -3.84 7.59 -3.41
N VAL A 118 -4.80 8.16 -2.70
CA VAL A 118 -5.44 9.43 -3.10
C VAL A 118 -4.40 10.56 -3.15
N PHE A 119 -3.48 10.61 -2.18
CA PHE A 119 -2.39 11.57 -2.18
C PHE A 119 -1.46 11.40 -3.40
N LEU A 120 -1.16 10.18 -3.82
CA LEU A 120 -0.40 9.93 -5.05
C LEU A 120 -1.12 10.48 -6.28
N SER A 121 -2.45 10.33 -6.37
CA SER A 121 -3.24 10.90 -7.46
C SER A 121 -3.14 12.43 -7.52
N ILE A 122 -3.05 13.10 -6.36
CA ILE A 122 -2.84 14.56 -6.27
C ILE A 122 -1.43 14.94 -6.73
N ALA A 123 -0.43 14.08 -6.48
CA ALA A 123 0.95 14.32 -6.90
C ALA A 123 1.20 14.08 -8.40
N LEU A 124 0.40 13.24 -9.05
CA LEU A 124 0.59 12.85 -10.46
C LEU A 124 0.66 14.04 -11.45
N PRO A 125 -0.25 15.03 -11.42
CA PRO A 125 -0.19 16.17 -12.36
C PRO A 125 1.14 16.92 -12.33
N PHE A 126 1.76 17.06 -11.14
CA PHE A 126 3.06 17.72 -11.00
C PHE A 126 4.21 16.94 -11.64
N SER A 127 4.08 15.62 -11.77
CA SER A 127 5.04 14.80 -12.51
C SER A 127 4.74 14.74 -14.01
N LEU A 128 3.46 14.70 -14.39
CA LEU A 128 3.05 14.50 -15.78
C LEU A 128 3.18 15.76 -16.64
N ILE A 129 2.87 16.95 -16.10
CA ILE A 129 2.96 18.20 -16.86
C ILE A 129 4.40 18.49 -17.34
N PRO A 130 5.44 18.45 -16.47
CA PRO A 130 6.82 18.65 -16.91
C PRO A 130 7.28 17.58 -17.88
N LEU A 131 6.86 16.33 -17.68
CA LEU A 131 7.19 15.21 -18.57
C LEU A 131 6.64 15.44 -19.99
N GLN A 132 5.39 15.90 -20.10
CA GLN A 132 4.77 16.19 -21.39
C GLN A 132 5.48 17.34 -22.10
N LEU A 133 5.81 18.43 -21.37
CA LEU A 133 6.52 19.57 -21.92
C LEU A 133 7.92 19.18 -22.42
N ALA A 134 8.67 18.39 -21.64
CA ALA A 134 9.99 17.92 -22.04
C ALA A 134 9.94 16.97 -23.24
N THR A 135 8.91 16.14 -23.35
CA THR A 135 8.76 15.18 -24.47
C THR A 135 8.27 15.86 -25.75
N SER A 136 7.46 16.92 -25.62
CA SER A 136 6.88 17.64 -26.77
C SER A 136 7.82 18.72 -27.33
N ASN A 137 8.90 19.03 -26.62
CA ASN A 137 9.93 19.97 -27.06
C ASN A 137 10.97 19.18 -27.87
N GLN A 138 10.93 19.34 -29.20
CA GLN A 138 11.97 18.83 -30.12
C GLN A 138 13.20 19.72 -30.10
#